data_AF-A0A960PMD7-F1
#
_entry.id   AF-A0A960PMD7-F1
#
_cell.length_a   1.000
_cell.length_b   1.000
_cell.length_c   1.000
_cell.angle_alpha   90.00
_cell.angle_beta   90.00
_cell.angle_gamma   90.00
#
_symmetry.space_group_name_H-M   'P 1'
#
loop_
_entity.id
_entity.type
_entity.pdbx_description
1 polymer ?
#
loop_
_entity_poly.entity_id
_entity_poly.type
_entity_poly.pdbx_seq_one_letter_code
_entity_poly.pdbx_strand_id
1 'polypeptide(L)'
;MRGRLGGVYGAAAVAASAALFALVPPSLSDGLRQTLIALPLVALALAQLHRAVLRRGGGQLPRSLRGSLLAGLGGLALLTVAQASLKLPLGEEILYAGFLLLLAGFVASLLRAVRPILGQRLPQRPPALFFWLPFVVYLALLPWSMDRHPPDGDEPFYLLITHSLAYDFDAELTNNYADGDWRFFMDRAIEPQFGDPQGPAGELYSRHNELLPMVLALPYRLAGKPGALATLAAMTALLAWLVLRLASRYFPQAPVAGLLAYALFAFTPPLLLYSTQVWAEVPAMLLAMLALDRILALGDRIRRGIASDPVWDLASWLGIGLPLVLLPLLKIRFMLLAAPLLFLAWWYARR
;
A
#
# COMPACT_ATOMS: atom_id res chain seq x y z
N MET A 1 24.94 -13.82 17.63
CA MET A 1 23.79 -14.69 17.96
C MET A 1 22.40 -14.13 17.60
N ARG A 2 22.12 -12.81 17.69
CA ARG A 2 20.75 -12.24 17.45
C ARG A 2 20.23 -12.27 16.00
N GLY A 3 21.11 -12.31 14.99
CA GLY A 3 20.70 -12.44 13.58
C GLY A 3 20.16 -13.83 13.20
N ARG A 4 20.66 -14.89 13.85
CA ARG A 4 20.25 -16.28 13.57
C ARG A 4 18.80 -16.57 13.98
N LEU A 5 18.34 -16.02 15.11
CA LEU A 5 16.97 -16.21 15.58
C LEU A 5 15.94 -15.58 14.62
N GLY A 6 16.24 -14.44 14.00
CA GLY A 6 15.37 -13.82 13.01
C GLY A 6 15.17 -14.69 11.77
N GLY A 7 16.23 -15.32 11.28
CA GLY A 7 16.17 -16.25 10.15
C GLY A 7 15.36 -17.51 10.44
N VAL A 8 15.47 -18.06 11.66
CA VAL A 8 14.70 -19.25 12.08
C VAL A 8 13.20 -18.97 12.12
N TYR A 9 12.76 -17.84 12.70
CA TYR A 9 11.33 -17.49 12.70
C TYR A 9 10.80 -17.18 11.30
N GLY A 10 11.63 -16.60 10.43
CA GLY A 10 11.31 -16.38 9.02
C GLY A 10 11.04 -17.68 8.27
N ALA A 11 12.00 -18.61 8.34
CA ALA A 11 11.88 -19.92 7.71
C ALA A 11 10.66 -20.70 8.24
N ALA A 12 10.40 -20.64 9.55
CA ALA A 12 9.24 -21.27 10.16
C ALA A 12 7.91 -20.69 9.66
N ALA A 13 7.80 -19.36 9.51
CA ALA A 13 6.57 -18.75 9.00
C ALA A 13 6.33 -19.10 7.52
N VAL A 14 7.37 -19.11 6.70
CA VAL A 14 7.29 -19.55 5.29
C VAL A 14 6.87 -21.01 5.21
N ALA A 15 7.49 -21.89 6.00
CA ALA A 15 7.13 -23.31 6.05
C ALA A 15 5.68 -23.52 6.52
N ALA A 16 5.22 -22.75 7.51
CA ALA A 16 3.84 -22.79 7.98
C ALA A 16 2.85 -22.33 6.90
N SER A 17 3.15 -21.25 6.18
CA SER A 17 2.33 -20.80 5.05
C SER A 17 2.29 -21.83 3.91
N ALA A 18 3.42 -22.45 3.58
CA ALA A 18 3.48 -23.52 2.59
C ALA A 18 2.68 -24.77 3.01
N ALA A 19 2.75 -25.14 4.30
CA ALA A 19 1.94 -26.22 4.84
C ALA A 19 0.44 -25.89 4.78
N LEU A 20 0.04 -24.67 5.14
CA LEU A 20 -1.35 -24.22 5.05
C LEU A 20 -1.85 -24.21 3.60
N PHE A 21 -1.02 -23.84 2.63
CA PHE A 21 -1.40 -23.91 1.21
C PHE A 21 -1.83 -25.31 0.78
N ALA A 22 -1.16 -26.35 1.31
CA ALA A 22 -1.48 -27.76 1.04
C ALA A 22 -2.64 -28.31 1.88
N LEU A 23 -2.85 -27.79 3.09
CA LEU A 23 -3.78 -28.36 4.08
C LEU A 23 -5.14 -27.65 4.14
N VAL A 24 -5.23 -26.40 3.71
CA VAL A 24 -6.48 -25.62 3.78
C VAL A 24 -7.50 -26.17 2.77
N PRO A 25 -8.75 -26.46 3.18
CA PRO A 25 -9.76 -27.06 2.31
C PRO A 25 -10.00 -26.25 1.03
N PRO A 26 -10.15 -26.91 -0.14
CA PRO A 26 -10.48 -26.22 -1.39
C PRO A 26 -11.92 -25.74 -1.46
N SER A 27 -12.77 -26.13 -0.51
CA SER A 27 -14.17 -25.68 -0.41
C SER A 27 -14.33 -24.26 0.15
N LEU A 28 -13.26 -23.66 0.67
CA LEU A 28 -13.25 -22.26 1.10
C LEU A 28 -13.21 -21.33 -0.11
N SER A 29 -13.80 -20.14 0.03
CA SER A 29 -13.56 -19.05 -0.92
C SER A 29 -12.06 -18.76 -1.05
N ASP A 30 -11.66 -18.30 -2.24
CA ASP A 30 -10.26 -18.00 -2.52
C ASP A 30 -9.71 -16.94 -1.55
N GLY A 31 -10.53 -15.95 -1.17
CA GLY A 31 -10.14 -14.93 -0.20
C GLY A 31 -9.86 -15.48 1.20
N LEU A 32 -10.72 -16.36 1.75
CA LEU A 32 -10.50 -16.93 3.08
C LEU A 32 -9.31 -17.89 3.07
N ARG A 33 -9.20 -18.70 2.01
CA ARG A 33 -8.07 -19.61 1.83
C ARG A 33 -6.76 -18.84 1.81
N GLN A 34 -6.65 -17.78 1.01
CA GLN A 34 -5.48 -16.92 0.95
C GLN A 34 -5.22 -16.18 2.27
N THR A 35 -6.27 -15.76 2.99
CA THR A 35 -6.14 -15.14 4.33
C THR A 35 -5.46 -16.10 5.32
N LEU A 36 -5.90 -17.36 5.35
CA LEU A 36 -5.28 -18.39 6.21
C LEU A 36 -3.83 -18.65 5.83
N ILE A 37 -3.53 -18.77 4.53
CA ILE A 37 -2.17 -19.02 4.02
C ILE A 37 -1.23 -17.85 4.39
N ALA A 38 -1.70 -16.61 4.31
CA ALA A 38 -0.91 -15.42 4.63
C ALA A 38 -0.72 -15.19 6.14
N LEU A 39 -1.56 -15.79 6.99
CA LEU A 39 -1.63 -15.53 8.42
C LEU A 39 -0.29 -15.68 9.16
N PRO A 40 0.53 -16.74 8.93
CA PRO A 40 1.84 -16.87 9.59
C PRO A 40 2.80 -15.74 9.23
N LEU A 41 2.80 -15.29 7.96
CA LEU A 41 3.65 -14.19 7.50
C LEU A 41 3.21 -12.85 8.07
N VAL A 42 1.89 -12.58 8.09
CA VAL A 42 1.33 -11.37 8.72
C VAL A 42 1.67 -11.35 10.22
N ALA A 43 1.46 -12.46 10.93
CA ALA A 43 1.77 -12.57 12.35
C ALA A 43 3.28 -12.36 12.62
N LEU A 44 4.15 -12.92 11.79
CA LEU A 44 5.60 -12.68 11.88
C LEU A 44 5.94 -11.20 11.67
N ALA A 45 5.40 -10.58 10.62
CA ALA A 45 5.66 -9.17 10.31
C ALA A 45 5.22 -8.25 11.46
N LEU A 46 4.03 -8.48 12.01
CA LEU A 46 3.50 -7.78 13.17
C LEU A 46 4.35 -7.98 14.44
N ALA A 47 4.86 -9.19 14.67
CA ALA A 47 5.78 -9.47 15.78
C ALA A 47 7.13 -8.76 15.59
N GLN A 48 7.64 -8.69 14.35
CA GLN A 48 8.89 -7.98 14.02
C GLN A 48 8.72 -6.46 14.17
N LEU A 49 7.56 -5.92 13.80
CA LEU A 49 7.19 -4.53 14.07
C LEU A 49 7.19 -4.25 15.57
N HIS A 50 6.53 -5.09 16.38
CA HIS A 50 6.54 -4.92 17.84
C HIS A 50 7.96 -4.97 18.42
N ARG A 51 8.81 -5.88 17.95
CA ARG A 51 10.23 -5.94 18.35
C ARG A 51 10.97 -4.67 17.95
N ALA A 52 10.71 -4.10 16.77
CA ALA A 52 11.30 -2.84 16.34
C ALA A 52 10.85 -1.65 17.21
N VAL A 53 9.59 -1.67 17.65
CA VAL A 53 9.04 -0.70 18.63
C VAL A 53 9.82 -0.76 19.94
N LEU A 54 9.99 -1.97 20.50
CA LEU A 54 10.76 -2.16 21.75
C LEU A 54 12.21 -1.70 21.64
N ARG A 55 12.89 -2.02 20.52
CA ARG A 55 14.29 -1.60 20.29
C ARG A 55 14.46 -0.07 20.23
N ARG A 56 13.40 0.66 19.92
CA ARG A 56 13.38 2.12 19.84
C ARG A 56 12.84 2.79 21.12
N GLY A 57 12.71 2.04 22.22
CA GLY A 57 12.20 2.56 23.49
C GLY A 57 10.67 2.72 23.53
N GLY A 58 9.95 2.06 22.62
CA GLY A 58 8.49 2.02 22.64
C GLY A 58 7.93 1.13 23.76
N GLY A 59 6.61 1.18 23.93
CA GLY A 59 5.89 0.44 24.96
C GLY A 59 5.87 -1.07 24.72
N GLN A 60 5.84 -1.83 25.81
CA GLN A 60 5.65 -3.28 25.75
C GLN A 60 4.16 -3.62 25.75
N LEU A 61 3.73 -4.45 24.79
CA LEU A 61 2.37 -4.99 24.78
C LEU A 61 2.18 -5.92 26.00
N PRO A 62 1.07 -5.83 26.75
CA PRO A 62 0.79 -6.73 27.86
C PRO A 62 0.84 -8.21 27.43
N ARG A 63 1.34 -9.09 28.29
CA ARG A 63 1.41 -10.54 28.00
C ARG A 63 0.02 -11.14 27.80
N SER A 64 -0.94 -10.73 28.63
CA SER A 64 -2.35 -11.14 28.52
C SER A 64 -2.91 -10.81 27.14
N LEU A 65 -2.77 -9.56 26.69
CA LEU A 65 -3.21 -9.11 25.37
C LEU A 65 -2.58 -9.94 24.24
N ARG A 66 -1.27 -10.20 24.30
CA ARG A 66 -0.58 -11.03 23.30
C ARG A 66 -1.14 -12.46 23.29
N GLY A 67 -1.40 -13.04 24.46
CA GLY A 67 -2.05 -14.34 24.59
C GLY A 67 -3.45 -14.35 23.99
N SER A 68 -4.28 -13.35 24.31
CA SER A 68 -5.64 -13.22 23.77
C SER A 68 -5.67 -13.06 22.25
N LEU A 69 -4.75 -12.28 21.68
CA LEU A 69 -4.66 -12.10 20.22
C LEU A 69 -4.23 -13.39 19.52
N LEU A 70 -3.24 -14.11 20.07
CA LEU A 70 -2.82 -15.41 19.52
C LEU A 70 -3.94 -16.46 19.65
N ALA A 71 -4.62 -16.52 20.78
CA ALA A 71 -5.75 -17.41 20.99
C ALA A 71 -6.92 -17.08 20.05
N GLY A 72 -7.22 -15.79 19.86
CA GLY A 72 -8.23 -15.33 18.91
C GLY A 72 -7.88 -15.70 17.47
N LEU A 73 -6.63 -15.47 17.05
CA LEU A 73 -6.16 -15.82 15.70
C LEU A 73 -6.23 -17.33 15.46
N GLY A 74 -5.74 -18.12 16.41
CA GLY A 74 -5.81 -19.59 16.33
C GLY A 74 -7.25 -20.10 16.33
N GLY A 75 -8.11 -19.52 17.18
CA GLY A 75 -9.53 -19.85 17.24
C GLY A 75 -10.27 -19.54 15.95
N LEU A 76 -10.05 -18.37 15.34
CA LEU A 76 -10.64 -18.02 14.04
C LEU A 76 -10.12 -18.88 12.89
N ALA A 77 -8.82 -19.19 12.87
CA ALA A 77 -8.25 -20.07 11.86
C ALA A 77 -8.87 -21.48 11.95
N LEU A 78 -8.98 -22.03 13.17
CA LEU A 78 -9.65 -23.31 13.40
C LEU A 78 -11.14 -23.25 13.04
N LEU A 79 -11.84 -22.19 13.41
CA LEU A 79 -13.25 -22.01 13.10
C LEU A 79 -13.48 -21.91 11.58
N THR A 80 -12.59 -21.25 10.84
CA THR A 80 -12.66 -21.16 9.37
C THR A 80 -12.50 -22.54 8.73
N VAL A 81 -11.50 -23.32 9.16
CA VAL A 81 -11.28 -24.69 8.66
C VAL A 81 -12.43 -25.62 9.06
N ALA A 82 -12.97 -25.48 10.28
CA ALA A 82 -14.10 -26.26 10.77
C ALA A 82 -15.39 -25.91 10.02
N GLN A 83 -15.65 -24.63 9.75
CA GLN A 83 -16.79 -24.19 8.94
C GLN A 83 -16.78 -24.86 7.56
N ALA A 84 -15.63 -24.85 6.88
CA ALA A 84 -15.49 -25.47 5.57
C ALA A 84 -15.61 -27.00 5.59
N SER A 85 -15.00 -27.65 6.59
CA SER A 85 -14.97 -29.11 6.70
C SER A 85 -16.30 -29.70 7.19
N LEU A 86 -16.97 -29.00 8.12
CA LEU A 86 -18.20 -29.47 8.78
C LEU A 86 -19.47 -28.80 8.23
N LYS A 87 -19.34 -27.93 7.22
CA LYS A 87 -20.45 -27.17 6.61
C LYS A 87 -21.27 -26.39 7.65
N LEU A 88 -20.59 -25.75 8.60
CA LEU A 88 -21.27 -24.95 9.62
C LEU A 88 -21.98 -23.76 8.95
N PRO A 89 -23.19 -23.36 9.39
CA PRO A 89 -23.96 -22.26 8.82
C PRO A 89 -23.43 -20.89 9.30
N LEU A 90 -22.11 -20.72 9.34
CA LEU A 90 -21.47 -19.45 9.65
C LEU A 90 -21.21 -18.70 8.35
N GLY A 91 -21.62 -17.43 8.26
CA GLY A 91 -21.31 -16.60 7.08
C GLY A 91 -19.82 -16.24 7.06
N GLU A 92 -19.21 -16.24 5.87
CA GLU A 92 -17.81 -15.81 5.70
C GLU A 92 -17.57 -14.38 6.18
N GLU A 93 -18.58 -13.51 6.07
CA GLU A 93 -18.54 -12.14 6.59
C GLU A 93 -18.25 -12.08 8.09
N ILE A 94 -18.77 -13.03 8.87
CA ILE A 94 -18.53 -13.10 10.32
C ILE A 94 -17.06 -13.46 10.59
N LEU A 95 -16.48 -14.35 9.78
CA LEU A 95 -15.08 -14.75 9.89
C LEU A 95 -14.16 -13.58 9.52
N TYR A 96 -14.42 -12.92 8.39
CA TYR A 96 -13.68 -11.73 7.98
C TYR A 96 -13.78 -10.60 9.03
N ALA A 97 -14.98 -10.35 9.57
CA ALA A 97 -15.16 -9.39 10.66
C ALA A 97 -14.33 -9.77 11.89
N GLY A 98 -14.29 -11.05 12.25
CA GLY A 98 -13.42 -11.56 13.32
C GLY A 98 -11.94 -11.27 13.07
N PHE A 99 -11.42 -11.59 11.88
CA PHE A 99 -10.03 -11.32 11.52
C PHE A 99 -9.73 -9.82 11.53
N LEU A 100 -10.63 -9.00 10.99
CA LEU A 100 -10.50 -7.54 10.97
C LEU A 100 -10.50 -6.96 12.39
N LEU A 101 -11.35 -7.43 13.28
CA LEU A 101 -11.40 -6.99 14.69
C LEU A 101 -10.10 -7.33 15.43
N LEU A 102 -9.53 -8.52 15.21
CA LEU A 102 -8.25 -8.89 15.79
C LEU A 102 -7.10 -8.04 15.23
N LEU A 103 -7.09 -7.81 13.92
CA LEU A 103 -6.10 -6.95 13.27
C LEU A 103 -6.20 -5.51 13.79
N ALA A 104 -7.40 -4.96 13.88
CA ALA A 104 -7.66 -3.63 14.43
C ALA A 104 -7.23 -3.54 15.90
N GLY A 105 -7.53 -4.56 16.72
CA GLY A 105 -7.09 -4.63 18.11
C GLY A 105 -5.56 -4.65 18.23
N PHE A 106 -4.88 -5.39 17.35
CA PHE A 106 -3.41 -5.41 17.30
C PHE A 106 -2.84 -4.06 16.88
N VAL A 107 -3.37 -3.45 15.80
CA VAL A 107 -2.95 -2.14 15.31
C VAL A 107 -3.15 -1.06 16.37
N ALA A 108 -4.32 -0.99 17.00
CA ALA A 108 -4.59 -0.05 18.08
C ALA A 108 -3.59 -0.21 19.24
N SER A 109 -3.24 -1.44 19.56
CA SER A 109 -2.27 -1.74 20.62
C SER A 109 -0.84 -1.36 20.22
N LEU A 110 -0.46 -1.57 18.96
CA LEU A 110 0.80 -1.07 18.41
C LEU A 110 0.86 0.45 18.36
N LEU A 111 -0.22 1.13 17.98
CA LEU A 111 -0.30 2.59 17.97
C LEU A 111 -0.05 3.18 19.38
N ARG A 112 -0.63 2.56 20.42
CA ARG A 112 -0.30 2.91 21.81
C ARG A 112 1.17 2.65 22.15
N ALA A 113 1.71 1.52 21.68
CA ALA A 113 3.10 1.13 21.93
C ALA A 113 4.13 2.02 21.21
N VAL A 114 3.80 2.63 20.06
CA VAL A 114 4.72 3.54 19.35
C VAL A 114 4.70 4.96 19.91
N ARG A 115 3.68 5.35 20.67
CA ARG A 115 3.57 6.71 21.25
C ARG A 115 4.85 7.17 21.96
N PRO A 116 5.51 6.36 22.83
CA PRO A 116 6.74 6.79 23.50
C PRO A 116 7.89 7.11 22.54
N ILE A 117 7.93 6.50 21.36
CA ILE A 117 8.96 6.73 20.33
C ILE A 117 8.87 8.16 19.77
N LEU A 118 7.66 8.73 19.74
CA LEU A 118 7.45 10.11 19.27
C LEU A 118 7.87 11.16 20.31
N GLY A 119 8.17 10.77 21.56
CA GLY A 119 8.62 11.68 22.61
C GLY A 119 7.66 12.84 22.88
N GLN A 120 8.21 13.98 23.31
CA GLN A 120 7.47 15.24 23.47
C GLN A 120 7.34 16.03 22.16
N ARG A 121 8.19 15.72 21.17
CA ARG A 121 8.19 16.40 19.87
C ARG A 121 8.29 15.40 18.73
N LEU A 122 7.44 15.56 17.72
CA LEU A 122 7.46 14.73 16.53
C LEU A 122 8.84 14.82 15.85
N PRO A 123 9.47 13.67 15.52
CA PRO A 123 10.73 13.68 14.80
C PRO A 123 10.50 14.16 13.36
N GLN A 124 11.38 15.04 12.86
CA GLN A 124 11.34 15.55 11.48
C GLN A 124 11.33 14.45 10.41
N ARG A 125 11.87 13.27 10.76
CA ARG A 125 11.80 12.05 9.95
C ARG A 125 11.25 10.94 10.81
N PRO A 126 9.95 10.60 10.67
CA PRO A 126 9.36 9.50 11.41
C PRO A 126 10.10 8.19 11.13
N PRO A 127 10.29 7.31 12.12
CA PRO A 127 10.86 5.99 11.92
C PRO A 127 10.13 5.18 10.83
N ALA A 128 10.84 4.30 10.13
CA ALA A 128 10.28 3.44 9.09
C ALA A 128 9.15 2.50 9.59
N LEU A 129 8.99 2.33 10.91
CA LEU A 129 7.87 1.56 11.48
C LEU A 129 6.51 2.13 11.05
N PHE A 130 6.42 3.44 10.82
CA PHE A 130 5.20 4.14 10.38
C PHE A 130 4.91 3.91 8.89
N PHE A 131 5.85 3.34 8.14
CA PHE A 131 5.58 2.80 6.81
C PHE A 131 5.17 1.32 6.91
N TRP A 132 5.95 0.53 7.64
CA TRP A 132 5.74 -0.93 7.69
C TRP A 132 4.43 -1.33 8.35
N LEU A 133 3.94 -0.57 9.32
CA LEU A 133 2.68 -0.87 10.00
C LEU A 133 1.48 -0.88 9.02
N PRO A 134 1.17 0.22 8.30
CA PRO A 134 0.08 0.23 7.32
C PRO A 134 0.33 -0.72 6.18
N PHE A 135 1.57 -0.86 5.71
CA PHE A 135 1.88 -1.79 4.63
C PHE A 135 1.49 -3.24 4.97
N VAL A 136 1.86 -3.72 6.16
CA VAL A 136 1.49 -5.08 6.61
C VAL A 136 -0.03 -5.22 6.76
N VAL A 137 -0.72 -4.19 7.23
CA VAL A 137 -2.19 -4.18 7.33
C VAL A 137 -2.83 -4.27 5.95
N TYR A 138 -2.38 -3.47 4.98
CA TYR A 138 -2.92 -3.48 3.62
C TYR A 138 -2.70 -4.83 2.94
N LEU A 139 -1.50 -5.42 3.08
CA LEU A 139 -1.23 -6.78 2.58
C LEU A 139 -2.15 -7.83 3.22
N ALA A 140 -2.46 -7.70 4.51
CA ALA A 140 -3.39 -8.60 5.19
C ALA A 140 -4.84 -8.47 4.70
N LEU A 141 -5.21 -7.32 4.13
CA LEU A 141 -6.55 -7.07 3.58
C LEU A 141 -6.69 -7.49 2.11
N LEU A 142 -5.59 -7.65 1.38
CA LEU A 142 -5.62 -7.99 -0.05
C LEU A 142 -6.43 -9.26 -0.37
N PRO A 143 -6.27 -10.40 0.34
CA PRO A 143 -7.06 -11.60 0.06
C PRO A 143 -8.57 -11.36 0.08
N TRP A 144 -9.07 -10.68 1.11
CA TRP A 144 -10.48 -10.31 1.22
C TRP A 144 -10.89 -9.33 0.13
N SER A 145 -10.07 -8.31 -0.15
CA SER A 145 -10.38 -7.31 -1.15
C SER A 145 -10.47 -7.92 -2.55
N MET A 146 -9.56 -8.83 -2.91
CA MET A 146 -9.56 -9.45 -4.23
C MET A 146 -10.77 -10.37 -4.46
N ASP A 147 -11.25 -11.02 -3.40
CA ASP A 147 -12.42 -11.91 -3.40
C ASP A 147 -13.74 -11.11 -3.44
N ARG A 148 -13.84 -10.02 -2.68
CA ARG A 148 -15.09 -9.27 -2.50
C ARG A 148 -15.24 -8.04 -3.37
N HIS A 149 -14.13 -7.52 -3.91
CA HIS A 149 -14.10 -6.33 -4.75
C HIS A 149 -13.33 -6.67 -6.04
N PRO A 150 -13.98 -7.36 -6.99
CA PRO A 150 -13.40 -7.56 -8.31
C PRO A 150 -13.12 -6.20 -8.98
N PRO A 151 -12.15 -6.11 -9.90
CA PRO A 151 -11.79 -4.89 -10.60
C PRO A 151 -13.00 -4.23 -11.26
N ASP A 152 -13.18 -2.93 -11.03
CA ASP A 152 -14.29 -2.15 -11.60
C ASP A 152 -13.88 -0.72 -11.96
N GLY A 153 -14.74 0.00 -12.69
CA GLY A 153 -14.44 1.35 -13.17
C GLY A 153 -13.25 1.37 -14.14
N ASP A 154 -12.23 2.19 -13.84
CA ASP A 154 -11.01 2.32 -14.66
C ASP A 154 -9.99 1.19 -14.35
N GLU A 155 -10.11 0.49 -13.23
CA GLU A 155 -9.13 -0.51 -12.74
C GLU A 155 -8.86 -1.65 -13.73
N PRO A 156 -9.88 -2.28 -14.37
CA PRO A 156 -9.65 -3.33 -15.36
C PRO A 156 -8.75 -2.90 -16.52
N PHE A 157 -8.88 -1.65 -16.98
CA PHE A 157 -8.15 -1.15 -18.13
C PHE A 157 -6.70 -0.85 -17.77
N TYR A 158 -6.43 -0.30 -16.58
CA TYR A 158 -5.05 -0.21 -16.08
C TYR A 158 -4.39 -1.58 -15.98
N LEU A 159 -5.12 -2.60 -15.49
CA LEU A 159 -4.59 -3.96 -15.39
C LEU A 159 -4.38 -4.61 -16.77
N LEU A 160 -5.23 -4.34 -17.76
CA LEU A 160 -5.05 -4.85 -19.12
C LEU A 160 -3.82 -4.25 -19.80
N ILE A 161 -3.63 -2.91 -19.72
CA ILE A 161 -2.39 -2.26 -20.19
C ILE A 161 -1.18 -2.80 -19.44
N THR A 162 -1.30 -3.02 -18.13
CA THR A 162 -0.22 -3.60 -17.31
C THR A 162 0.14 -5.00 -17.79
N HIS A 163 -0.86 -5.80 -18.20
CA HIS A 163 -0.66 -7.13 -18.76
C HIS A 163 0.11 -7.04 -20.09
N SER A 164 -0.36 -6.25 -21.05
CA SER A 164 0.33 -6.05 -22.34
C SER A 164 1.78 -5.60 -22.13
N LEU A 165 2.03 -4.57 -21.31
CA LEU A 165 3.39 -4.11 -21.01
C LEU A 165 4.28 -5.17 -20.35
N ALA A 166 3.70 -6.07 -19.56
CA ALA A 166 4.43 -7.11 -18.82
C ALA A 166 4.72 -8.37 -19.66
N TYR A 167 3.91 -8.64 -20.68
CA TYR A 167 3.97 -9.87 -21.48
C TYR A 167 4.34 -9.61 -22.94
N ASP A 168 3.81 -8.55 -23.53
CA ASP A 168 3.89 -8.20 -24.94
C ASP A 168 4.88 -7.04 -25.21
N PHE A 169 5.20 -6.27 -24.16
CA PHE A 169 6.12 -5.11 -24.19
C PHE A 169 5.64 -3.91 -25.03
N ASP A 170 4.34 -3.79 -25.22
CA ASP A 170 3.71 -2.63 -25.84
C ASP A 170 2.43 -2.21 -25.07
N ALA A 171 1.69 -1.24 -25.63
CA ALA A 171 0.42 -0.76 -25.07
C ALA A 171 -0.75 -0.99 -26.05
N GLU A 172 -0.51 -1.76 -27.12
CA GLU A 172 -1.52 -2.19 -28.07
C GLU A 172 -2.32 -3.33 -27.42
N LEU A 173 -3.65 -3.30 -27.54
CA LEU A 173 -4.54 -4.18 -26.79
C LEU A 173 -5.38 -5.10 -27.68
N THR A 174 -5.22 -5.08 -29.00
CA THR A 174 -6.04 -5.87 -29.93
C THR A 174 -5.93 -7.35 -29.63
N ASN A 175 -4.71 -7.87 -29.46
CA ASN A 175 -4.49 -9.26 -29.07
C ASN A 175 -5.06 -9.54 -27.67
N ASN A 176 -4.85 -8.65 -26.69
CA ASN A 176 -5.32 -8.88 -25.33
C ASN A 176 -6.85 -8.93 -25.23
N TYR A 177 -7.56 -8.16 -26.06
CA TYR A 177 -9.01 -8.26 -26.17
C TYR A 177 -9.45 -9.55 -26.88
N ALA A 178 -8.76 -9.95 -27.94
CA ALA A 178 -9.08 -11.17 -28.70
C ALA A 178 -8.84 -12.45 -27.87
N ASP A 179 -7.72 -12.51 -27.15
CA ASP A 179 -7.33 -13.64 -26.29
C ASP A 179 -8.07 -13.60 -24.95
N GLY A 180 -8.55 -12.41 -24.58
CA GLY A 180 -9.31 -12.12 -23.37
C GLY A 180 -8.49 -12.30 -22.10
N ASP A 181 -7.35 -11.61 -22.06
CA ASP A 181 -6.38 -11.59 -20.97
C ASP A 181 -6.91 -10.95 -19.68
N TRP A 182 -8.08 -10.28 -19.74
CA TRP A 182 -8.77 -9.84 -18.53
C TRP A 182 -9.06 -10.98 -17.55
N ARG A 183 -9.18 -12.22 -18.06
CA ARG A 183 -9.41 -13.43 -17.25
C ARG A 183 -8.31 -13.71 -16.23
N PHE A 184 -7.11 -13.15 -16.41
CA PHE A 184 -6.03 -13.27 -15.44
C PHE A 184 -6.27 -12.47 -14.16
N PHE A 185 -7.23 -11.54 -14.15
CA PHE A 185 -7.46 -10.65 -13.01
C PHE A 185 -8.94 -10.39 -12.68
N MET A 186 -9.88 -10.78 -13.56
CA MET A 186 -11.32 -10.71 -13.34
C MET A 186 -12.12 -11.67 -14.23
N ASP A 187 -13.28 -12.11 -13.75
CA ASP A 187 -14.13 -13.06 -14.49
C ASP A 187 -15.01 -12.38 -15.55
N ARG A 188 -15.47 -11.16 -15.27
CA ARG A 188 -16.34 -10.39 -16.18
C ARG A 188 -15.53 -9.92 -17.39
N ALA A 189 -16.05 -10.21 -18.59
CA ALA A 189 -15.46 -9.70 -19.82
C ALA A 189 -15.48 -8.17 -19.89
N ILE A 190 -14.43 -7.62 -20.50
CA ILE A 190 -14.31 -6.19 -20.78
C ILE A 190 -14.07 -5.99 -22.27
N GLU A 191 -14.62 -4.91 -22.80
CA GLU A 191 -14.48 -4.51 -24.20
C GLU A 191 -13.82 -3.12 -24.26
N PRO A 192 -13.26 -2.72 -25.42
CA PRO A 192 -12.76 -1.36 -25.62
C PRO A 192 -13.80 -0.31 -25.22
N GLN A 193 -13.36 0.72 -24.50
CA GLN A 193 -14.25 1.79 -24.04
C GLN A 193 -14.57 2.77 -25.15
N PHE A 194 -15.72 3.42 -25.05
CA PHE A 194 -16.03 4.53 -25.93
C PHE A 194 -14.98 5.66 -25.81
N GLY A 195 -14.40 6.05 -26.94
CA GLY A 195 -13.34 7.05 -27.02
C GLY A 195 -11.93 6.50 -26.83
N ASP A 196 -11.75 5.19 -26.74
CA ASP A 196 -10.44 4.56 -26.83
C ASP A 196 -9.78 4.83 -28.19
N PRO A 197 -8.51 5.27 -28.24
CA PRO A 197 -7.83 5.57 -29.50
C PRO A 197 -7.70 4.33 -30.38
N GLN A 198 -7.84 4.52 -31.68
CA GLN A 198 -7.59 3.50 -32.69
C GLN A 198 -6.43 3.89 -33.58
N GLY A 199 -5.53 2.93 -33.84
CA GLY A 199 -4.43 3.09 -34.77
C GLY A 199 -4.89 3.05 -36.23
N PRO A 200 -4.02 3.45 -37.18
CA PRO A 200 -4.36 3.51 -38.60
C PRO A 200 -4.71 2.16 -39.24
N ALA A 201 -4.23 1.05 -38.68
CA ALA A 201 -4.51 -0.31 -39.16
C ALA A 201 -5.58 -1.04 -38.32
N GLY A 202 -6.26 -0.33 -37.40
CA GLY A 202 -7.29 -0.88 -36.52
C GLY A 202 -6.76 -1.35 -35.17
N GLU A 203 -5.53 -0.99 -34.81
CA GLU A 203 -4.96 -1.23 -33.48
C GLU A 203 -5.82 -0.56 -32.40
N LEU A 204 -5.92 -1.19 -31.22
CA LEU A 204 -6.74 -0.72 -30.11
C LEU A 204 -5.86 -0.28 -28.96
N TYR A 205 -6.03 0.96 -28.51
CA TYR A 205 -5.31 1.51 -27.36
C TYR A 205 -6.29 1.93 -26.28
N SER A 206 -5.86 1.92 -25.03
CA SER A 206 -6.68 2.49 -23.96
C SER A 206 -6.57 4.00 -23.93
N ARG A 207 -7.68 4.69 -23.60
CA ARG A 207 -7.65 6.13 -23.27
C ARG A 207 -6.96 6.45 -21.94
N HIS A 208 -6.66 5.44 -21.12
CA HIS A 208 -5.98 5.63 -19.84
C HIS A 208 -4.47 5.67 -20.02
N ASN A 209 -3.82 6.61 -19.36
CA ASN A 209 -2.38 6.80 -19.50
C ASN A 209 -1.58 5.58 -18.99
N GLU A 210 -0.42 5.35 -19.62
CA GLU A 210 0.41 4.17 -19.43
C GLU A 210 1.37 4.29 -18.25
N LEU A 211 1.54 5.47 -17.63
CA LEU A 211 2.53 5.64 -16.57
C LEU A 211 2.27 4.75 -15.34
N LEU A 212 1.01 4.65 -14.91
CA LEU A 212 0.66 3.72 -13.83
C LEU A 212 0.90 2.26 -14.27
N PRO A 213 0.36 1.79 -15.41
CA PRO A 213 0.65 0.46 -15.95
C PRO A 213 2.14 0.12 -16.05
N MET A 214 2.98 1.05 -16.54
CA MET A 214 4.42 0.87 -16.65
C MET A 214 5.09 0.62 -15.29
N VAL A 215 4.66 1.33 -14.25
CA VAL A 215 5.17 1.11 -12.89
C VAL A 215 4.73 -0.26 -12.34
N LEU A 216 3.55 -0.75 -12.75
CA LEU A 216 2.98 -2.01 -12.30
C LEU A 216 3.42 -3.22 -13.12
N ALA A 217 3.95 -3.04 -14.32
CA ALA A 217 4.27 -4.13 -15.25
C ALA A 217 5.21 -5.17 -14.63
N LEU A 218 6.31 -4.74 -13.99
CA LEU A 218 7.25 -5.65 -13.34
C LEU A 218 6.64 -6.41 -12.15
N PRO A 219 6.06 -5.76 -11.12
CA PRO A 219 5.45 -6.50 -10.02
C PRO A 219 4.27 -7.36 -10.47
N TYR A 220 3.53 -6.94 -11.49
CA TYR A 220 2.49 -7.74 -12.13
C TYR A 220 3.07 -8.97 -12.83
N ARG A 221 4.22 -8.85 -13.52
CA ARG A 221 4.90 -10.01 -14.11
C ARG A 221 5.32 -11.05 -13.07
N LEU A 222 5.68 -10.61 -11.87
CA LEU A 222 6.15 -11.49 -10.80
C LEU A 222 5.02 -12.21 -10.04
N ALA A 223 3.86 -11.58 -9.90
CA ALA A 223 2.79 -12.09 -9.03
C ALA A 223 1.36 -11.80 -9.50
N GLY A 224 1.17 -11.39 -10.76
CA GLY A 224 -0.12 -10.98 -11.33
C GLY A 224 -0.73 -9.78 -10.62
N LYS A 225 -2.07 -9.73 -10.57
CA LYS A 225 -2.85 -8.71 -9.84
C LYS A 225 -2.37 -8.52 -8.38
N PRO A 226 -2.11 -9.55 -7.57
CA PRO A 226 -1.52 -9.38 -6.23
C PRO A 226 -0.24 -8.53 -6.20
N GLY A 227 0.64 -8.67 -7.20
CA GLY A 227 1.87 -7.88 -7.29
C GLY A 227 1.61 -6.39 -7.54
N ALA A 228 0.68 -6.09 -8.46
CA ALA A 228 0.22 -4.72 -8.71
C ALA A 228 -0.40 -4.10 -7.44
N LEU A 229 -1.31 -4.82 -6.77
CA LEU A 229 -1.96 -4.35 -5.55
C LEU A 229 -0.97 -4.19 -4.38
N ALA A 230 0.00 -5.07 -4.22
CA ALA A 230 1.06 -4.92 -3.22
C ALA A 230 1.91 -3.66 -3.47
N THR A 231 2.11 -3.29 -4.73
CA THR A 231 2.81 -2.05 -5.11
C THR A 231 2.00 -0.83 -4.71
N LEU A 232 0.69 -0.82 -4.99
CA LEU A 232 -0.21 0.25 -4.54
C LEU A 232 -0.28 0.33 -3.02
N ALA A 233 -0.37 -0.81 -2.32
CA ALA A 233 -0.31 -0.86 -0.86
C ALA A 233 0.98 -0.24 -0.31
N ALA A 234 2.13 -0.50 -0.95
CA ALA A 234 3.40 0.12 -0.58
C ALA A 234 3.39 1.64 -0.80
N MET A 235 2.89 2.11 -1.95
CA MET A 235 2.76 3.54 -2.23
C MET A 235 1.83 4.23 -1.23
N THR A 236 0.70 3.60 -0.89
CA THR A 236 -0.26 4.10 0.11
C THR A 236 0.35 4.17 1.50
N ALA A 237 1.12 3.14 1.91
CA ALA A 237 1.82 3.14 3.18
C ALA A 237 2.91 4.22 3.25
N LEU A 238 3.61 4.47 2.14
CA LEU A 238 4.57 5.56 2.03
C LEU A 238 3.90 6.93 2.11
N LEU A 239 2.73 7.08 1.48
CA LEU A 239 1.92 8.28 1.59
C LEU A 239 1.48 8.53 3.04
N ALA A 240 1.01 7.51 3.76
CA ALA A 240 0.70 7.63 5.19
C ALA A 240 1.93 8.07 6.03
N TRP A 241 3.11 7.52 5.74
CA TRP A 241 4.36 7.94 6.37
C TRP A 241 4.70 9.41 6.08
N LEU A 242 4.50 9.87 4.84
CA LEU A 242 4.69 11.28 4.46
C LEU A 242 3.72 12.23 5.17
N VAL A 243 2.47 11.82 5.40
CA VAL A 243 1.51 12.60 6.18
C VAL A 243 2.04 12.84 7.60
N LEU A 244 2.54 11.80 8.27
CA LEU A 244 3.12 11.96 9.61
C LEU A 244 4.38 12.84 9.58
N ARG A 245 5.19 12.70 8.53
CA ARG A 245 6.38 13.54 8.33
C ARG A 245 6.00 15.01 8.15
N LEU A 246 4.97 15.30 7.37
CA LEU A 246 4.48 16.66 7.17
C LEU A 246 3.86 17.22 8.46
N ALA A 247 3.12 16.40 9.21
CA ALA A 247 2.60 16.77 10.53
C ALA A 247 3.74 17.15 11.51
N SER A 248 4.88 16.45 11.45
CA SER A 248 6.05 16.78 12.28
C SER A 248 6.60 18.19 12.03
N ARG A 249 6.37 18.73 10.83
CA ARG A 249 6.84 20.04 10.42
C ARG A 249 5.96 21.17 10.94
N TYR A 250 4.65 21.03 10.83
CA TYR A 250 3.69 22.07 11.23
C TYR A 250 3.31 21.99 12.70
N PHE A 251 3.26 20.78 13.26
CA PHE A 251 2.81 20.54 14.63
C PHE A 251 3.84 19.73 15.43
N PRO A 252 5.12 20.17 15.49
CA PRO A 252 6.18 19.39 16.14
C PRO A 252 5.87 19.13 17.62
N GLN A 253 5.12 19.99 18.29
CA GLN A 253 4.80 19.87 19.73
C GLN A 253 3.51 19.06 20.01
N ALA A 254 2.86 18.51 18.98
CA ALA A 254 1.60 17.77 19.11
C ALA A 254 1.73 16.30 18.68
N PRO A 255 2.58 15.49 19.32
CA PRO A 255 2.84 14.11 18.89
C PRO A 255 1.61 13.20 18.94
N VAL A 256 0.70 13.44 19.88
CA VAL A 256 -0.57 12.69 19.97
C VAL A 256 -1.48 13.03 18.79
N ALA A 257 -1.64 14.32 18.48
CA ALA A 257 -2.45 14.74 17.34
C ALA A 257 -1.86 14.24 16.00
N GLY A 258 -0.53 14.31 15.85
CA GLY A 258 0.15 13.76 14.66
C GLY A 258 -0.04 12.25 14.52
N LEU A 259 0.03 11.49 15.62
CA LEU A 259 -0.22 10.06 15.62
C LEU A 259 -1.68 9.72 15.29
N LEU A 260 -2.63 10.50 15.81
CA LEU A 260 -4.06 10.34 15.51
C LEU A 260 -4.36 10.66 14.05
N ALA A 261 -3.84 11.78 13.54
CA ALA A 261 -3.96 12.13 12.12
C ALA A 261 -3.39 11.02 11.23
N TYR A 262 -2.18 10.55 11.53
CA TYR A 262 -1.58 9.41 10.84
C TYR A 262 -2.46 8.15 10.90
N ALA A 263 -3.00 7.80 12.07
CA ALA A 263 -3.83 6.61 12.22
C ALA A 263 -5.15 6.72 11.45
N LEU A 264 -5.80 7.87 11.47
CA LEU A 264 -7.00 8.14 10.69
C LEU A 264 -6.68 8.03 9.19
N PHE A 265 -5.67 8.75 8.70
CA PHE A 265 -5.27 8.66 7.30
C PHE A 265 -4.88 7.24 6.88
N ALA A 266 -4.16 6.49 7.71
CA ALA A 266 -3.65 5.16 7.35
C ALA A 266 -4.72 4.06 7.42
N PHE A 267 -5.67 4.13 8.35
CA PHE A 267 -6.54 2.99 8.68
C PHE A 267 -8.03 3.27 8.48
N THR A 268 -8.40 4.38 7.83
CA THR A 268 -9.79 4.69 7.47
C THR A 268 -9.94 5.03 5.98
N PRO A 269 -11.18 5.00 5.44
CA PRO A 269 -11.44 5.59 4.14
C PRO A 269 -11.03 7.08 4.09
N PRO A 270 -10.62 7.59 2.91
CA PRO A 270 -10.55 6.86 1.64
C PRO A 270 -9.27 6.02 1.47
N LEU A 271 -8.20 6.30 2.23
CA LEU A 271 -6.87 5.73 1.96
C LEU A 271 -6.82 4.21 2.14
N LEU A 272 -7.54 3.68 3.13
CA LEU A 272 -7.65 2.25 3.34
C LEU A 272 -8.28 1.54 2.14
N LEU A 273 -9.30 2.13 1.52
CA LEU A 273 -9.97 1.54 0.36
C LEU A 273 -9.08 1.59 -0.87
N TYR A 274 -8.40 2.72 -1.10
CA TYR A 274 -7.43 2.85 -2.19
C TYR A 274 -6.18 1.97 -2.00
N SER A 275 -5.91 1.48 -0.79
CA SER A 275 -4.75 0.61 -0.55
C SER A 275 -4.83 -0.76 -1.21
N THR A 276 -6.03 -1.18 -1.63
CA THR A 276 -6.29 -2.51 -2.20
C THR A 276 -6.86 -2.47 -3.62
N GLN A 277 -6.72 -1.33 -4.32
CA GLN A 277 -7.26 -1.11 -5.67
C GLN A 277 -6.25 -0.38 -6.55
N VAL A 278 -6.27 -0.62 -7.87
CA VAL A 278 -5.40 0.08 -8.82
C VAL A 278 -6.04 1.39 -9.29
N TRP A 279 -5.65 2.48 -8.63
CA TRP A 279 -6.07 3.84 -8.94
C TRP A 279 -4.87 4.78 -9.07
N ALA A 280 -4.95 5.75 -9.98
CA ALA A 280 -3.90 6.74 -10.21
C ALA A 280 -3.80 7.80 -9.08
N GLU A 281 -4.85 7.91 -8.26
CA GLU A 281 -5.00 8.83 -7.14
C GLU A 281 -3.91 8.68 -6.09
N VAL A 282 -3.56 7.44 -5.71
CA VAL A 282 -2.52 7.16 -4.71
C VAL A 282 -1.12 7.55 -5.23
N PRO A 283 -0.66 7.09 -6.41
CA PRO A 283 0.59 7.54 -7.01
C PRO A 283 0.63 9.07 -7.17
N ALA A 284 -0.46 9.69 -7.63
CA ALA A 284 -0.52 11.14 -7.80
C ALA A 284 -0.36 11.88 -6.46
N MET A 285 -1.07 11.44 -5.41
CA MET A 285 -0.96 12.07 -4.10
C MET A 285 0.43 11.85 -3.48
N LEU A 286 1.02 10.68 -3.69
CA LEU A 286 2.40 10.40 -3.28
C LEU A 286 3.40 11.36 -3.95
N LEU A 287 3.33 11.51 -5.27
CA LEU A 287 4.18 12.45 -6.03
C LEU A 287 3.97 13.90 -5.57
N ALA A 288 2.72 14.32 -5.39
CA ALA A 288 2.40 15.66 -4.90
C ALA A 288 2.96 15.93 -3.49
N MET A 289 2.88 14.95 -2.58
CA MET A 289 3.42 15.07 -1.22
C MET A 289 4.95 15.04 -1.19
N LEU A 290 5.59 14.25 -2.05
CA LEU A 290 7.05 14.27 -2.21
C LEU A 290 7.54 15.63 -2.70
N ALA A 291 6.88 16.18 -3.73
CA ALA A 291 7.15 17.52 -4.25
C ALA A 291 6.98 18.58 -3.15
N LEU A 292 5.84 18.58 -2.46
CA LEU A 292 5.55 19.54 -1.41
C LEU A 292 6.58 19.47 -0.27
N ASP A 293 6.89 18.28 0.23
CA ASP A 293 7.89 18.09 1.29
C ASP A 293 9.27 18.64 0.87
N ARG A 294 9.68 18.37 -0.38
CA ARG A 294 10.97 18.84 -0.90
C ARG A 294 10.99 20.35 -1.14
N ILE A 295 9.93 20.93 -1.71
CA ILE A 295 9.77 22.39 -1.89
C ILE A 295 9.89 23.10 -0.54
N LEU A 296 9.16 22.61 0.45
CA LEU A 296 9.20 23.22 1.76
C LEU A 296 10.62 23.06 2.36
N ALA A 297 11.26 21.89 2.23
CA ALA A 297 12.63 21.68 2.72
C ALA A 297 13.65 22.62 2.04
N LEU A 298 13.45 22.94 0.76
CA LEU A 298 14.23 23.96 0.05
C LEU A 298 14.07 25.33 0.70
N GLY A 299 12.82 25.75 0.98
CA GLY A 299 12.55 27.00 1.69
C GLY A 299 13.22 27.11 3.06
N ASP A 300 13.33 26.01 3.81
CA ASP A 300 14.07 25.99 5.08
C ASP A 300 15.60 26.10 4.91
N ARG A 301 16.16 25.59 3.79
CA ARG A 301 17.59 25.74 3.49
C ARG A 301 17.92 27.18 3.15
N ILE A 302 17.10 27.80 2.30
CA ILE A 302 17.24 29.19 1.86
C ILE A 302 17.11 30.13 3.06
N ARG A 303 16.06 30.00 3.88
CA ARG A 303 15.86 30.83 5.08
C ARG A 303 17.02 30.76 6.09
N ARG A 304 17.75 29.65 6.12
CA ARG A 304 18.89 29.47 7.02
C ARG A 304 20.23 29.90 6.41
N GLY A 305 20.25 30.41 5.17
CA GLY A 305 21.48 30.77 4.46
C GLY A 305 22.37 29.56 4.12
N ILE A 306 21.81 28.34 4.09
CA ILE A 306 22.54 27.09 3.85
C ILE A 306 22.46 26.69 2.35
N ALA A 307 21.63 27.35 1.57
CA ALA A 307 21.53 27.09 0.14
C ALA A 307 22.76 27.64 -0.59
N SER A 308 23.60 26.75 -1.12
CA SER A 308 24.65 27.08 -2.10
C SER A 308 24.05 27.05 -3.50
N ASP A 309 24.44 28.00 -4.36
CA ASP A 309 24.13 27.90 -5.79
C ASP A 309 24.85 26.68 -6.41
N PRO A 310 24.18 25.91 -7.29
CA PRO A 310 22.83 26.12 -7.79
C PRO A 310 21.72 25.56 -6.89
N VAL A 311 20.63 26.33 -6.74
CA VAL A 311 19.37 25.96 -6.03
C VAL A 311 18.74 24.64 -6.55
N TRP A 312 18.97 24.31 -7.82
CA TRP A 312 18.43 23.14 -8.52
C TRP A 312 19.43 21.98 -8.60
N ASP A 313 19.85 21.49 -7.44
CA ASP A 313 20.63 20.25 -7.32
C ASP A 313 19.84 19.01 -7.83
N LEU A 314 20.53 17.89 -8.08
CA LEU A 314 19.90 16.63 -8.51
C LEU A 314 18.78 16.18 -7.55
N ALA A 315 18.94 16.42 -6.25
CA ALA A 315 17.93 16.05 -5.27
C ALA A 315 16.69 16.96 -5.30
N SER A 316 16.82 18.23 -5.71
CA SER A 316 15.71 19.14 -5.99
C SER A 316 14.99 18.73 -7.27
N TRP A 317 15.73 18.33 -8.31
CA TRP A 317 15.13 17.78 -9.54
C TRP A 317 14.37 16.48 -9.27
N LEU A 318 14.98 15.51 -8.62
CA LEU A 318 14.34 14.22 -8.29
C LEU A 318 13.17 14.38 -7.33
N GLY A 319 13.25 15.34 -6.40
CA GLY A 319 12.24 15.53 -5.37
C GLY A 319 11.13 16.54 -5.73
N ILE A 320 11.31 17.37 -6.77
CA ILE A 320 10.34 18.39 -7.19
C ILE A 320 10.03 18.20 -8.69
N GLY A 321 11.01 18.42 -9.57
CA GLY A 321 10.79 18.43 -11.01
C GLY A 321 10.22 17.11 -11.55
N LEU A 322 10.83 15.98 -11.19
CA LEU A 322 10.38 14.66 -11.63
C LEU A 322 8.93 14.38 -11.18
N PRO A 323 8.55 14.50 -9.90
CA PRO A 323 7.15 14.38 -9.50
C PRO A 323 6.18 15.28 -10.27
N LEU A 324 6.55 16.53 -10.53
CA LEU A 324 5.69 17.48 -11.25
C LEU A 324 5.49 17.10 -12.72
N VAL A 325 6.49 16.49 -13.36
CA VAL A 325 6.38 15.95 -14.73
C VAL A 325 5.54 14.66 -14.74
N LEU A 326 5.72 13.80 -13.74
CA LEU A 326 5.01 12.51 -13.67
C LEU A 326 3.51 12.67 -13.37
N LEU A 327 3.09 13.73 -12.67
CA LEU A 327 1.67 13.99 -12.36
C LEU A 327 0.76 14.03 -13.61
N PRO A 328 0.97 14.92 -14.60
CA PRO A 328 0.14 14.95 -15.81
C PRO A 328 0.27 13.68 -16.65
N LEU A 329 1.41 12.97 -16.57
CA LEU A 329 1.61 11.69 -17.23
C LEU A 329 0.81 10.56 -16.58
N LEU A 330 0.49 10.62 -15.29
CA LEU A 330 -0.44 9.67 -14.65
C LEU A 330 -1.89 9.90 -15.12
N LYS A 331 -2.31 11.17 -15.15
CA LYS A 331 -3.60 11.59 -15.70
C LYS A 331 -3.56 13.10 -15.91
N ILE A 332 -4.00 13.58 -17.07
CA ILE A 332 -3.91 15.01 -17.43
C ILE A 332 -4.55 15.94 -16.40
N ARG A 333 -5.63 15.50 -15.72
CA ARG A 333 -6.29 16.28 -14.66
C ARG A 333 -5.38 16.61 -13.47
N PHE A 334 -4.32 15.86 -13.25
CA PHE A 334 -3.36 16.15 -12.19
C PHE A 334 -2.42 17.33 -12.52
N MET A 335 -2.56 17.97 -13.69
CA MET A 335 -2.05 19.32 -13.93
C MET A 335 -2.56 20.33 -12.89
N LEU A 336 -3.78 20.11 -12.35
CA LEU A 336 -4.35 20.92 -11.27
C LEU A 336 -3.55 20.84 -9.96
N LEU A 337 -2.76 19.77 -9.76
CA LEU A 337 -1.82 19.66 -8.64
C LEU A 337 -0.42 20.13 -9.04
N ALA A 338 0.03 19.78 -10.25
CA ALA A 338 1.38 20.09 -10.71
C ALA A 338 1.61 21.61 -10.85
N ALA A 339 0.68 22.36 -11.43
CA ALA A 339 0.86 23.79 -11.69
C ALA A 339 1.00 24.63 -10.41
N PRO A 340 0.13 24.49 -9.37
CA PRO A 340 0.32 25.21 -8.11
C PRO A 340 1.61 24.84 -7.39
N LEU A 341 2.01 23.56 -7.41
CA LEU A 341 3.26 23.11 -6.79
C LEU A 341 4.48 23.65 -7.54
N LEU A 342 4.45 23.72 -8.87
CA LEU A 342 5.50 24.35 -9.67
C LEU A 342 5.62 25.84 -9.32
N PHE A 343 4.50 26.56 -9.23
CA PHE A 343 4.48 27.96 -8.82
C PHE A 343 5.07 28.14 -7.42
N LEU A 344 4.70 27.26 -6.47
CA LEU A 344 5.23 27.28 -5.11
C LEU A 344 6.75 27.02 -5.09
N ALA A 345 7.23 26.05 -5.88
CA ALA A 345 8.65 25.75 -6.01
C ALA A 345 9.43 26.95 -6.54
N TRP A 346 8.92 27.59 -7.59
CA TRP A 346 9.48 28.82 -8.17
C TRP A 346 9.49 29.98 -7.18
N TRP A 347 8.42 30.15 -6.39
CA TRP A 347 8.33 31.20 -5.37
C TRP A 347 9.40 31.05 -4.29
N TYR A 348 9.62 29.82 -3.81
CA TYR A 348 10.66 29.55 -2.83
C TYR A 348 12.08 29.68 -3.41
N ALA A 349 12.28 29.38 -4.69
CA ALA A 349 13.59 29.48 -5.35
C ALA A 349 14.01 30.92 -5.69
N ARG A 350 13.07 31.87 -5.74
CA ARG A 350 13.34 33.30 -6.03
C ARG A 350 13.55 34.17 -4.79
N ARG A 351 13.41 33.60 -3.60
CA ARG A 351 13.66 34.26 -2.31
C ARG A 351 14.99 33.80 -1.73
#